data_AF-A0A1M6I0J7-F1
#
_entry.id   AF-A0A1M6I0J7-F1
#
_cell.length_a   1.000
_cell.length_b   1.000
_cell.length_c   1.000
_cell.angle_alpha   90.00
_cell.angle_beta   90.00
_cell.angle_gamma   90.00
#
_symmetry.space_group_name_H-M   'P 1'
#
loop_
_entity.id
_entity.type
_entity.pdbx_description
1 polymer ?
#
loop_
_entity_poly.entity_id
_entity_poly.type
_entity_poly.pdbx_seq_one_letter_code
_entity_poly.pdbx_strand_id
1 'polypeptide(L)'
;MNRILQILGIIIILISCKSTKIGSESEIGSKSEFKMMNESVNLYAFIGEKLSVIEFDPNENNERMEIDSITGDTLIFKNWVMDNGFKCKYKVLRNVYNELETDTVEFEAYDHYGRPAFENYENAILYLSYSEEEKNTITRNTYLTQ
;
A
#
# COMPACT_ATOMS: atom_id res chain seq x y z
N MET A 1 -62.01 -34.01 -2.35
CA MET A 1 -61.07 -33.02 -2.93
C MET A 1 -59.84 -32.92 -2.03
N ASN A 2 -58.73 -33.43 -2.54
CA ASN A 2 -57.49 -33.75 -1.82
C ASN A 2 -56.71 -32.51 -1.37
N ARG A 3 -56.97 -32.01 -0.15
CA ARG A 3 -56.08 -31.02 0.49
C ARG A 3 -54.76 -31.64 0.96
N ILE A 4 -54.75 -32.94 1.25
CA ILE A 4 -53.53 -33.67 1.66
C ILE A 4 -52.51 -33.74 0.51
N LEU A 5 -52.98 -33.85 -0.74
CA LEU A 5 -52.10 -33.91 -1.92
C LEU A 5 -51.46 -32.54 -2.24
N GLN A 6 -52.12 -31.44 -1.87
CA GLN A 6 -51.57 -30.08 -2.02
C GLN A 6 -50.50 -29.76 -0.97
N ILE A 7 -50.61 -30.33 0.23
CA ILE A 7 -49.61 -30.14 1.30
C ILE A 7 -48.35 -30.97 1.02
N LEU A 8 -48.48 -32.18 0.46
CA LEU A 8 -47.31 -32.98 0.06
C LEU A 8 -46.48 -32.32 -1.06
N GLY A 9 -47.12 -31.57 -1.96
CA GLY A 9 -46.43 -30.88 -3.07
C GLY A 9 -45.48 -29.77 -2.61
N ILE A 10 -45.76 -29.12 -1.47
CA ILE A 10 -44.94 -28.02 -0.94
C ILE A 10 -43.72 -28.56 -0.16
N ILE A 11 -43.83 -29.73 0.46
CA ILE A 11 -42.75 -30.34 1.24
C ILE A 11 -41.60 -30.84 0.33
N ILE A 12 -41.91 -31.25 -0.90
CA ILE A 12 -40.89 -31.76 -1.85
C ILE A 12 -39.95 -30.63 -2.35
N ILE A 13 -40.42 -29.38 -2.35
CA ILE A 13 -39.60 -28.22 -2.77
C ILE A 13 -38.51 -27.87 -1.73
N LEU A 14 -38.72 -28.20 -0.45
CA LEU A 14 -37.77 -27.90 0.63
C LEU A 14 -36.66 -28.95 0.81
N ILE A 15 -36.72 -30.10 0.12
CA ILE A 15 -35.71 -31.17 0.23
C ILE A 15 -34.66 -31.07 -0.90
N SER A 16 -34.84 -30.19 -1.88
CA SER A 16 -33.90 -30.04 -3.00
C SER A 16 -32.76 -29.04 -2.74
N CYS A 17 -32.38 -28.80 -1.49
CA CYS A 17 -31.02 -28.34 -1.19
C CYS A 17 -30.08 -29.55 -1.26
N LYS A 18 -29.62 -29.89 -2.47
CA LYS A 18 -28.30 -30.51 -2.60
C LYS A 18 -27.28 -29.45 -2.17
N SER A 19 -27.05 -29.33 -0.87
CA SER A 19 -25.80 -28.77 -0.38
C SER A 19 -24.71 -29.67 -0.92
N THR A 20 -24.02 -29.22 -1.97
CA THR A 20 -22.74 -29.79 -2.34
C THR A 20 -21.90 -29.75 -1.06
N LYS A 21 -21.68 -30.91 -0.45
CA LYS A 21 -20.59 -31.07 0.49
C LYS A 21 -19.34 -30.81 -0.35
N ILE A 22 -18.84 -29.58 -0.32
CA ILE A 22 -17.45 -29.30 -0.64
C ILE A 22 -16.70 -30.10 0.41
N GLY A 23 -16.14 -31.24 0.00
CA GLY A 23 -15.22 -31.99 0.82
C GLY A 23 -14.05 -31.07 1.16
N SER A 24 -14.08 -30.47 2.33
CA SER A 24 -12.89 -29.91 2.94
C SER A 24 -12.08 -31.08 3.47
N GLU A 25 -11.31 -31.69 2.57
CA GLU A 25 -10.08 -32.46 2.82
C GLU A 25 -9.68 -33.14 1.50
N SER A 26 -9.16 -32.31 0.59
CA SER A 26 -8.09 -32.71 -0.31
C SER A 26 -7.08 -31.58 -0.33
N GLU A 27 -5.83 -31.95 -0.17
CA GLU A 27 -4.68 -31.16 0.23
C GLU A 27 -4.38 -29.97 -0.71
N ILE A 28 -3.68 -28.98 -0.15
CA ILE A 28 -3.19 -27.72 -0.74
C ILE A 28 -4.20 -26.57 -0.65
N GLY A 29 -4.17 -25.91 0.50
CA GLY A 29 -4.98 -24.74 0.84
C GLY A 29 -4.79 -23.56 -0.11
N SER A 30 -5.93 -23.03 -0.52
CA SER A 30 -6.17 -21.84 -1.33
C SER A 30 -5.55 -20.57 -0.75
N LYS A 31 -4.26 -20.36 -0.98
CA LYS A 31 -3.62 -19.03 -0.91
C LYS A 31 -3.92 -18.35 -2.25
N SER A 32 -4.80 -17.35 -2.25
CA SER A 32 -5.28 -16.70 -3.47
C SER A 32 -4.14 -16.29 -4.42
N GLU A 33 -4.24 -16.72 -5.68
CA GLU A 33 -3.33 -16.48 -6.81
C GLU A 33 -3.29 -15.02 -7.29
N PHE A 34 -2.98 -14.06 -6.41
CA PHE A 34 -2.83 -12.63 -6.75
C PHE A 34 -1.43 -12.09 -6.43
N LYS A 35 -0.43 -12.96 -6.30
CA LYS A 35 0.97 -12.54 -6.11
C LYS A 35 1.70 -12.61 -7.44
N MET A 36 1.99 -11.45 -8.02
CA MET A 36 2.89 -11.34 -9.17
C MET A 36 4.30 -11.06 -8.68
N MET A 37 5.31 -11.64 -9.33
CA MET A 37 6.71 -11.46 -8.92
C MET A 37 7.57 -11.20 -10.14
N ASN A 38 8.34 -10.12 -10.08
CA ASN A 38 9.37 -9.77 -11.02
C ASN A 38 10.42 -8.92 -10.31
N GLU A 39 11.46 -9.58 -9.80
CA GLU A 39 12.55 -8.96 -9.05
C GLU A 39 13.42 -8.03 -9.91
N SER A 40 13.31 -8.11 -11.24
CA SER A 40 13.98 -7.15 -12.13
C SER A 40 13.31 -5.76 -12.14
N VAL A 41 12.10 -5.65 -11.58
CA VAL A 41 11.35 -4.40 -11.47
C VAL A 41 11.37 -3.95 -10.02
N ASN A 42 11.93 -2.76 -9.78
CA ASN A 42 11.93 -2.11 -8.46
C ASN A 42 10.54 -1.53 -8.13
N LEU A 43 9.59 -2.43 -7.88
CA LEU A 43 8.23 -2.14 -7.47
C LEU A 43 7.79 -3.18 -6.46
N TYR A 44 7.18 -2.72 -5.38
CA TYR A 44 6.57 -3.54 -4.35
C TYR A 44 5.15 -3.00 -4.15
N ALA A 45 4.16 -3.87 -4.25
CA ALA A 45 2.77 -3.51 -3.99
C ALA A 45 2.21 -4.42 -2.90
N PHE A 46 1.50 -3.84 -1.94
CA PHE A 46 0.92 -4.59 -0.84
C PHE A 46 -0.34 -3.91 -0.33
N ILE A 47 -1.23 -4.70 0.28
CA ILE A 47 -2.33 -4.21 1.08
C ILE A 47 -1.79 -3.99 2.49
N GLY A 48 -1.84 -2.75 2.97
CA GLY A 48 -1.36 -2.36 4.28
C GLY A 48 -2.47 -1.81 5.17
N GLU A 49 -2.37 -2.08 6.48
CA GLU A 49 -3.17 -1.45 7.53
C GLU A 49 -2.39 -0.24 8.09
N LYS A 50 -3.01 0.94 8.13
CA LYS A 50 -2.39 2.18 8.57
C LYS A 50 -2.09 2.13 10.07
N LEU A 51 -0.82 2.29 10.44
CA LEU A 51 -0.41 2.45 11.83
C LEU A 51 -0.19 3.93 12.19
N SER A 52 0.52 4.69 11.35
CA SER A 52 0.69 6.13 11.54
C SER A 52 1.05 6.86 10.25
N VAL A 53 0.66 8.14 10.16
CA VAL A 53 1.12 9.09 9.14
C VAL A 53 1.45 10.39 9.85
N ILE A 54 2.74 10.72 9.95
CA ILE A 54 3.24 11.86 10.69
C ILE A 54 3.84 12.85 9.71
N GLU A 55 3.35 14.08 9.74
CA GLU A 55 3.84 15.15 8.88
C GLU A 55 5.14 15.74 9.42
N PHE A 56 6.04 16.13 8.51
CA PHE A 56 7.28 16.83 8.79
C PHE A 56 7.56 17.88 7.70
N ASP A 57 8.38 18.88 8.02
CA ASP A 57 8.87 19.86 7.05
C ASP A 57 10.09 19.29 6.30
N PRO A 58 9.98 18.95 5.00
CA PRO A 58 11.09 18.38 4.26
C PRO A 58 12.15 19.43 3.89
N ASN A 59 11.91 20.71 4.19
CA ASN A 59 12.82 21.82 3.91
C ASN A 59 13.49 22.35 5.18
N GLU A 60 13.33 21.66 6.32
CA GLU A 60 14.05 22.01 7.54
C GLU A 60 15.57 21.92 7.31
N ASN A 61 16.31 22.99 7.62
CA ASN A 61 17.76 23.09 7.41
C ASN A 61 18.21 22.99 5.94
N ASN A 62 17.42 23.49 4.98
CA ASN A 62 17.73 23.41 3.55
C ASN A 62 18.73 24.46 3.01
N GLU A 63 19.34 25.24 3.91
CA GLU A 63 20.30 26.28 3.55
C GLU A 63 21.73 25.75 3.66
N ARG A 64 22.52 25.91 2.60
CA ARG A 64 23.97 25.78 2.68
C ARG A 64 24.65 27.10 2.35
N MET A 65 25.66 27.44 3.12
CA MET A 65 26.47 28.64 2.90
C MET A 65 27.80 28.24 2.28
N GLU A 66 28.20 28.95 1.24
CA GLU A 66 29.52 28.80 0.62
C GLU A 66 30.14 30.18 0.41
N ILE A 67 31.46 30.25 0.38
CA ILE A 67 32.19 31.49 0.06
C ILE A 67 32.63 31.42 -1.39
N ASP A 68 32.28 32.42 -2.19
CA ASP A 68 32.75 32.56 -3.56
C ASP A 68 34.26 32.82 -3.57
N SER A 69 35.02 31.86 -4.11
CA SER A 69 36.48 31.93 -4.16
C SER A 69 37.07 33.06 -5.02
N ILE A 70 36.27 33.67 -5.91
CA ILE A 70 36.70 34.74 -6.82
C ILE A 70 36.37 36.11 -6.22
N THR A 71 35.17 36.28 -5.68
CA THR A 71 34.68 37.59 -5.19
C THR A 71 34.81 37.77 -3.68
N GLY A 72 34.86 36.66 -2.91
CA GLY A 72 34.81 36.66 -1.45
C GLY A 72 33.39 36.80 -0.88
N ASP A 73 32.36 36.83 -1.73
CA ASP A 73 30.97 36.96 -1.32
C ASP A 73 30.46 35.69 -0.63
N THR A 74 29.53 35.85 0.31
CA THR A 74 28.80 34.71 0.89
C THR A 74 27.61 34.35 0.01
N LEU A 75 27.59 33.12 -0.49
CA LEU A 75 26.49 32.54 -1.25
C LEU A 75 25.60 31.70 -0.31
N ILE A 76 24.30 31.98 -0.30
CA ILE A 76 23.31 31.17 0.41
C ILE A 76 22.52 30.38 -0.63
N PHE A 77 22.69 29.07 -0.62
CA PHE A 77 21.93 28.15 -1.48
C PHE A 77 20.77 27.57 -0.69
N LYS A 78 19.58 27.61 -1.28
CA LYS A 78 18.38 26.97 -0.73
C LYS A 78 17.90 25.90 -1.70
N ASN A 79 17.75 24.68 -1.23
CA ASN A 79 17.16 23.59 -2.01
C ASN A 79 15.75 23.30 -1.48
N TRP A 80 14.74 23.36 -2.35
CA TRP A 80 13.37 23.04 -1.98
C TRP A 80 13.02 21.66 -2.52
N VAL A 81 12.57 20.76 -1.65
CA VAL A 81 12.23 19.38 -2.03
C VAL A 81 10.76 19.32 -2.44
N MET A 82 9.84 19.53 -1.50
CA MET A 82 8.38 19.45 -1.65
C MET A 82 7.72 20.34 -0.57
N ASP A 83 6.41 20.57 -0.63
CA ASP A 83 5.73 21.43 0.37
C ASP A 83 5.59 20.72 1.73
N ASN A 84 5.15 19.45 1.74
CA ASN A 84 5.01 18.65 2.96
C ASN A 84 5.61 17.24 2.78
N GLY A 85 6.24 16.73 3.84
CA GLY A 85 6.75 15.36 3.95
C GLY A 85 5.94 14.55 4.96
N PHE A 86 5.79 13.24 4.73
CA PHE A 86 5.01 12.35 5.59
C PHE A 86 5.75 11.06 5.87
N LYS A 87 6.07 10.82 7.15
CA LYS A 87 6.58 9.53 7.64
C LYS A 87 5.40 8.59 7.86
N CYS A 88 5.31 7.60 6.99
CA CYS A 88 4.22 6.64 6.94
C CYS A 88 4.65 5.31 7.54
N LYS A 89 3.80 4.69 8.35
CA LYS A 89 4.01 3.36 8.93
C LYS A 89 2.76 2.51 8.72
N TYR A 90 2.94 1.36 8.08
CA TYR A 90 1.85 0.46 7.72
C TYR A 90 2.22 -0.99 8.04
N LYS A 91 1.26 -1.77 8.54
CA LYS A 91 1.41 -3.22 8.69
C LYS A 91 1.10 -3.90 7.36
N VAL A 92 1.95 -4.81 6.92
CA VAL A 92 1.78 -5.60 5.69
C VAL A 92 0.76 -6.71 5.94
N LEU A 93 -0.44 -6.56 5.37
CA LEU A 93 -1.48 -7.60 5.45
C LEU A 93 -1.35 -8.63 4.33
N ARG A 94 -0.96 -8.17 3.14
CA ARG A 94 -0.82 -9.02 1.95
C ARG A 94 0.08 -8.40 0.89
N ASN A 95 1.13 -9.12 0.48
CA ASN A 95 1.91 -8.79 -0.72
C ASN A 95 1.08 -9.04 -1.99
N VAL A 96 1.11 -8.09 -2.93
CA VAL A 96 0.41 -8.11 -4.23
C VAL A 96 1.41 -8.20 -5.38
N TYR A 97 2.49 -7.43 -5.33
CA TYR A 97 3.56 -7.43 -6.33
C TYR A 97 4.92 -7.40 -5.64
N ASN A 98 5.80 -8.32 -6.00
CA ASN A 98 7.02 -8.64 -5.24
C ASN A 98 6.73 -8.89 -3.75
N GLU A 99 7.75 -9.14 -2.93
CA GLU A 99 7.58 -9.52 -1.53
C GLU A 99 8.31 -8.56 -0.60
N LEU A 100 7.57 -7.95 0.31
CA LEU A 100 8.15 -7.33 1.50
C LEU A 100 8.32 -8.42 2.55
N GLU A 101 9.57 -8.71 2.93
CA GLU A 101 9.93 -9.69 3.96
C GLU A 101 9.82 -9.11 5.38
N THR A 102 8.78 -8.30 5.61
CA THR A 102 8.52 -7.63 6.89
C THR A 102 7.02 -7.58 7.15
N ASP A 103 6.62 -7.58 8.41
CA ASP A 103 5.23 -7.41 8.82
C ASP A 103 4.82 -5.93 8.86
N THR A 104 5.78 -5.02 8.80
CA THR A 104 5.60 -3.58 8.94
C THR A 104 6.58 -2.85 8.04
N VAL A 105 6.11 -1.82 7.36
CA VAL A 105 6.93 -0.99 6.48
C VAL A 105 6.82 0.47 6.89
N GLU A 106 7.97 1.14 6.92
CA GLU A 106 8.09 2.57 7.09
C GLU A 106 8.59 3.18 5.79
N PHE A 107 7.97 4.28 5.36
CA PHE A 107 8.29 4.94 4.10
C PHE A 107 7.95 6.41 4.14
N GLU A 108 8.52 7.19 3.23
CA GLU A 108 8.23 8.61 3.11
C GLU A 108 7.36 8.88 1.89
N ALA A 109 6.34 9.69 2.09
CA ALA A 109 5.53 10.26 1.01
C ALA A 109 5.70 11.77 1.03
N TYR A 110 5.75 12.37 -0.15
CA TYR A 110 5.79 13.80 -0.32
C TYR A 110 4.61 14.23 -1.19
N ASP A 111 3.98 15.35 -0.86
CA ASP A 111 2.79 15.83 -1.55
C ASP A 111 2.76 17.36 -1.58
N HIS A 112 2.30 17.91 -2.71
CA HIS A 112 2.09 19.34 -2.94
C HIS A 112 0.64 19.78 -2.71
N TYR A 113 -0.29 18.81 -2.62
CA TYR A 113 -1.73 19.06 -2.53
C TYR A 113 -2.30 18.79 -1.13
N GLY A 114 -1.44 18.78 -0.11
CA GLY A 114 -1.79 18.54 1.29
C GLY A 114 -1.48 17.12 1.73
N ARG A 115 -2.35 16.51 2.55
CA ARG A 115 -2.11 15.17 3.11
C ARG A 115 -2.40 14.08 2.08
N PRO A 116 -1.63 12.97 2.06
CA PRO A 116 -1.79 11.93 1.08
C PRO A 116 -3.16 11.25 1.19
N ALA A 117 -3.88 11.13 0.08
CA ALA A 117 -5.25 10.60 0.06
C ALA A 117 -5.38 9.19 0.66
N PHE A 118 -4.34 8.35 0.56
CA PHE A 118 -4.33 6.99 1.12
C PHE A 118 -4.41 6.98 2.65
N GLU A 119 -4.08 8.08 3.33
CA GLU A 119 -4.18 8.21 4.78
C GLU A 119 -5.64 8.12 5.24
N ASN A 120 -6.62 8.50 4.42
CA ASN A 120 -8.02 8.51 4.83
C ASN A 120 -8.64 7.11 4.98
N TYR A 121 -7.87 6.06 4.70
CA TYR A 121 -8.31 4.67 4.76
C TYR A 121 -7.52 3.91 5.84
N GLU A 122 -8.24 3.06 6.59
CA GLU A 122 -7.62 2.12 7.52
C GLU A 122 -6.75 1.10 6.78
N ASN A 123 -7.22 0.66 5.61
CA ASN A 123 -6.50 -0.26 4.73
C ASN A 123 -6.31 0.38 3.36
N ALA A 124 -5.09 0.32 2.81
CA ALA A 124 -4.76 0.88 1.50
C ALA A 124 -3.88 -0.07 0.69
N ILE A 125 -4.01 -0.03 -0.64
CA ILE A 125 -3.00 -0.61 -1.54
C ILE A 125 -1.91 0.44 -1.73
N LEU A 126 -0.69 0.08 -1.36
CA LEU A 126 0.47 0.96 -1.42
C LEU A 126 1.48 0.41 -2.41
N TYR A 127 2.17 1.33 -3.10
CA TYR A 127 3.15 1.05 -4.12
C TYR A 127 4.46 1.73 -3.73
N LEU A 128 5.51 0.92 -3.67
CA LEU A 128 6.78 1.23 -3.03
C LEU A 128 7.91 0.89 -4.00
N SER A 129 8.96 1.70 -4.03
CA SER A 129 10.22 1.42 -4.72
C SER A 129 11.38 1.70 -3.78
N TYR A 130 12.41 0.87 -3.80
CA TYR A 130 13.62 1.08 -3.01
C TYR A 130 14.55 2.08 -3.69
N SER A 131 15.02 3.10 -2.98
CA SER A 131 16.14 3.91 -3.46
C SER A 131 17.46 3.20 -3.17
N GLU A 132 18.38 3.13 -4.14
CA GLU A 132 19.73 2.61 -3.90
C GLU A 132 20.62 3.60 -3.13
N GLU A 133 20.31 4.90 -3.16
CA GLU A 133 21.08 5.94 -2.45
C GLU A 133 20.74 5.99 -0.96
N GLU A 134 19.50 5.69 -0.58
CA GLU A 134 19.05 5.74 0.80
C GLU A 134 18.62 4.35 1.28
N LYS A 135 19.56 3.67 1.96
CA LYS A 135 19.35 2.37 2.61
C LYS A 135 18.14 2.41 3.56
N ASN A 136 16.96 2.06 3.02
CA ASN A 136 15.63 1.95 3.65
C ASN A 136 14.63 3.08 3.38
N THR A 137 14.91 4.04 2.50
CA THR A 137 13.87 5.01 2.10
C THR A 137 13.12 4.47 0.89
N ILE A 138 11.91 4.01 1.17
CA ILE A 138 10.95 3.68 0.14
C ILE A 138 10.23 4.97 -0.24
N THR A 139 10.30 5.36 -1.50
CA THR A 139 9.54 6.51 -2.02
C THR A 139 8.31 6.01 -2.78
N ARG A 140 7.17 6.67 -2.58
CA ARG A 140 5.99 6.47 -3.44
C ARG A 140 6.36 6.97 -4.84
N ASN A 141 6.03 6.18 -5.87
CA ASN A 141 6.26 6.55 -7.26
C ASN A 141 5.33 7.73 -7.65
N THR A 142 5.74 8.96 -7.37
CA THR A 142 5.04 10.21 -7.72
C THR A 142 5.55 10.75 -9.05
N TYR A 143 5.37 9.99 -10.12
CA TYR A 143 5.35 10.53 -11.49
C TYR A 143 4.16 9.95 -12.24
N LEU A 144 2.96 10.34 -11.83
CA LEU A 144 1.74 10.22 -12.63
C LEU A 144 0.91 11.51 -12.50
N THR A 145 1.52 12.62 -12.92
CA THR A 145 0.76 13.70 -13.55
C THR A 145 1.07 13.63 -15.04
N GLN A 146 0.03 13.32 -15.82
CA GLN A 146 0.04 13.34 -17.28
C GLN A 146 0.35 14.75 -17.82
#